data_AF-A0A9E4PM79-F1
#
_entry.id   AF-A0A9E4PM79-F1
#
_cell.length_a   1.000
_cell.length_b   1.000
_cell.length_c   1.000
_cell.angle_alpha   90.00
_cell.angle_beta   90.00
_cell.angle_gamma   90.00
#
_symmetry.space_group_name_H-M   'P 1'
#
loop_
_entity.id
_entity.type
_entity.pdbx_description
1 polymer ?
#
loop_
_entity_poly.entity_id
_entity_poly.type
_entity_poly.pdbx_seq_one_letter_code
_entity_poly.pdbx_strand_id
1 'polypeptide(L)'
;MDSPSDPASQLLRMTDAVTSEELQWMVLDRAQLPAECSSFELLREERLDNEAMAKHSGGRQTVASLAELGRTSGYARAFAVPQGAPTLREEPAEVLEVATVVHLFERPQDVDRWIDEVFVAGFRDRVGDEDPDGARLMGVETLEVSGFHERSAALLVIHEAPESTVLASTIVDFRLGRLLGVAYVVAKRDHAYVELATELGAALERQMVRVVLDA
;
A
#
# COMPACT_ATOMS: atom_id res chain seq x y z
N MET A 1 -18.74 -6.24 -37.10
CA MET A 1 -19.34 -6.78 -35.86
C MET A 1 -18.22 -6.76 -34.85
N ASP A 2 -18.10 -5.65 -34.13
CA ASP A 2 -17.21 -5.59 -32.98
C ASP A 2 -17.78 -6.52 -31.92
N SER A 3 -17.04 -7.57 -31.58
CA SER A 3 -17.29 -8.29 -30.33
C SER A 3 -17.27 -7.26 -29.20
N PRO A 4 -18.17 -7.34 -28.21
CA PRO A 4 -18.02 -6.53 -27.01
C PRO A 4 -16.63 -6.83 -26.45
N SER A 5 -15.76 -5.82 -26.44
CA SER A 5 -14.38 -6.00 -26.00
C SER A 5 -14.42 -6.49 -24.56
N ASP A 6 -13.73 -7.59 -24.28
CA ASP A 6 -13.57 -8.18 -22.96
C ASP A 6 -13.33 -7.08 -21.89
N PRO A 7 -14.12 -7.00 -20.81
CA PRO A 7 -13.94 -6.01 -19.74
C PRO A 7 -12.51 -5.91 -19.23
N ALA A 8 -11.79 -7.03 -19.15
CA ALA A 8 -10.37 -7.03 -18.77
C ALA A 8 -9.49 -6.29 -19.80
N SER A 9 -9.81 -6.43 -21.09
CA SER A 9 -9.15 -5.70 -22.17
C SER A 9 -9.48 -4.20 -22.18
N GLN A 10 -10.67 -3.80 -21.68
CA GLN A 10 -11.04 -2.40 -21.53
C GLN A 10 -10.28 -1.76 -20.38
N LEU A 11 -10.30 -2.39 -19.20
CA LEU A 11 -9.58 -1.89 -18.03
C LEU A 11 -8.08 -1.72 -18.32
N LEU A 12 -7.47 -2.68 -19.02
CA LEU A 12 -6.08 -2.57 -19.48
C LEU A 12 -5.84 -1.29 -20.30
N ARG A 13 -6.63 -1.08 -21.36
CA ARG A 13 -6.50 0.10 -22.23
C ARG A 13 -6.68 1.41 -21.47
N MET A 14 -7.55 1.43 -20.46
CA MET A 14 -7.78 2.64 -19.67
C MET A 14 -6.62 2.91 -18.72
N THR A 15 -6.05 1.88 -18.10
CA THR A 15 -4.85 2.05 -17.28
C THR A 15 -3.61 2.42 -18.10
N ASP A 16 -3.55 2.08 -19.40
CA ASP A 16 -2.48 2.49 -20.30
C ASP A 16 -2.40 4.02 -20.46
N ALA A 17 -3.53 4.74 -20.39
CA ALA A 17 -3.57 6.19 -20.51
C ALA A 17 -3.02 6.92 -19.26
N VAL A 18 -2.99 6.25 -18.10
CA VAL A 18 -2.64 6.87 -16.81
C VAL A 18 -1.17 7.32 -16.79
N THR A 19 -0.97 8.59 -16.51
CA THR A 19 0.35 9.19 -16.31
C THR A 19 0.74 9.21 -14.84
N SER A 20 2.03 9.40 -14.57
CA SER A 20 2.52 9.53 -13.19
C SER A 20 1.95 10.76 -12.46
N GLU A 21 1.44 11.76 -13.19
CA GLU A 21 0.87 12.98 -12.60
C GLU A 21 -0.52 12.75 -12.00
N GLU A 22 -1.26 11.76 -12.51
CA GLU A 22 -2.62 11.45 -12.07
C GLU A 22 -2.67 10.60 -10.80
N LEU A 23 -1.55 9.96 -10.44
CA LEU A 23 -1.46 9.08 -9.26
C LEU A 23 -1.83 9.80 -7.96
N GLN A 24 -1.56 11.10 -7.87
CA GLN A 24 -1.90 11.92 -6.69
C GLN A 24 -3.41 12.02 -6.45
N TRP A 25 -4.22 11.86 -7.50
CA TRP A 25 -5.68 11.88 -7.44
C TRP A 25 -6.26 10.49 -7.17
N MET A 26 -5.45 9.44 -7.30
CA MET A 26 -5.88 8.05 -7.10
C MET A 26 -5.79 7.60 -5.65
N VAL A 27 -4.87 8.14 -4.86
CA VAL A 27 -4.79 7.89 -3.41
C VAL A 27 -5.96 8.54 -2.66
N LEU A 28 -6.33 7.98 -1.51
CA LEU A 28 -7.49 8.46 -0.75
C LEU A 28 -7.21 9.78 -0.05
N ASP A 29 -8.18 10.70 -0.10
CA ASP A 29 -8.20 11.88 0.77
C ASP A 29 -8.81 11.57 2.13
N ARG A 30 -8.60 12.46 3.11
CA ARG A 30 -9.14 12.30 4.48
C ARG A 30 -10.65 12.03 4.49
N ALA A 31 -11.40 12.71 3.62
CA ALA A 31 -12.86 12.57 3.52
C ALA A 31 -13.31 11.19 3.00
N GLN A 32 -12.39 10.39 2.47
CA GLN A 32 -12.64 9.06 1.91
C GLN A 32 -12.18 7.94 2.84
N LEU A 33 -11.59 8.27 4.00
CA LEU A 33 -11.18 7.27 4.98
C LEU A 33 -12.41 6.63 5.66
N PRO A 34 -12.28 5.37 6.13
CA PRO A 34 -13.28 4.73 6.99
C PRO A 34 -13.61 5.57 8.23
N ALA A 35 -14.81 5.36 8.78
CA ALA A 35 -15.33 6.18 9.87
C ALA A 35 -14.43 6.14 11.11
N GLU A 36 -13.81 4.99 11.38
CA GLU A 36 -12.85 4.72 12.44
C GLU A 36 -11.61 5.62 12.36
N CYS A 37 -11.24 6.05 11.15
CA CYS A 37 -10.07 6.88 10.89
C CYS A 37 -10.44 8.36 10.61
N SER A 38 -11.70 8.76 10.78
CA SER A 38 -12.17 10.12 10.47
C SER A 38 -11.46 11.23 11.25
N SER A 39 -10.95 10.92 12.45
CA SER A 39 -10.18 11.82 13.29
C SER A 39 -8.70 11.91 12.92
N PHE A 40 -8.20 11.08 12.00
CA PHE A 40 -6.79 11.07 11.65
C PHE A 40 -6.41 12.34 10.87
N GLU A 41 -5.18 12.78 11.07
CA GLU A 41 -4.58 13.95 10.44
C GLU A 41 -3.56 13.52 9.39
N LEU A 42 -3.38 14.36 8.38
CA LEU A 42 -2.40 14.10 7.33
C LEU A 42 -1.00 14.02 7.96
N LEU A 43 -0.37 12.85 7.84
CA LEU A 43 0.98 12.61 8.34
C LEU A 43 2.01 12.87 7.24
N ARG A 44 1.79 12.26 6.06
CA ARG A 44 2.72 12.31 4.94
C ARG A 44 1.95 12.27 3.62
N GLU A 45 2.43 13.04 2.67
CA GLU A 45 2.01 12.98 1.27
C GLU A 45 3.27 13.13 0.41
N GLU A 46 3.48 12.23 -0.54
CA GLU A 46 4.69 12.25 -1.34
C GLU A 46 4.54 11.53 -2.68
N ARG A 47 5.28 12.05 -3.66
CA ARG A 47 5.57 11.34 -4.90
C ARG A 47 6.67 10.31 -4.62
N LEU A 48 6.40 9.07 -4.99
CA LEU A 48 7.31 7.93 -4.86
C LEU A 48 7.84 7.52 -6.22
N ASP A 49 8.64 8.35 -6.90
CA ASP A 49 9.38 7.86 -8.06
C ASP A 49 10.44 6.82 -7.67
N ASN A 50 11.13 6.22 -8.65
CA ASN A 50 12.10 5.17 -8.36
C ASN A 50 13.29 5.66 -7.53
N GLU A 51 13.65 6.95 -7.58
CA GLU A 51 14.68 7.51 -6.71
C GLU A 51 14.22 7.58 -5.26
N ALA A 52 13.00 8.09 -5.02
CA ALA A 52 12.41 8.11 -3.69
C ALA A 52 12.22 6.70 -3.13
N MET A 53 11.68 5.78 -3.93
CA MET A 53 11.44 4.40 -3.52
C MET A 53 12.75 3.65 -3.21
N ALA A 54 13.81 3.87 -3.98
CA ALA A 54 15.12 3.28 -3.69
C ALA A 54 15.68 3.76 -2.34
N LYS A 55 15.50 5.04 -1.98
CA LYS A 55 15.88 5.57 -0.67
C LYS A 55 15.11 4.89 0.46
N HIS A 56 13.78 4.77 0.31
CA HIS A 56 12.93 4.10 1.31
C HIS A 56 13.21 2.61 1.47
N SER A 57 13.77 1.98 0.43
CA SER A 57 14.13 0.56 0.50
C SER A 57 15.29 0.24 1.45
N GLY A 58 16.00 1.25 1.98
CA GLY A 58 17.16 1.05 2.85
C GLY A 58 18.33 0.36 2.13
N GLY A 59 18.50 0.62 0.83
CA GLY A 59 19.54 0.02 -0.01
C GLY A 59 19.20 -1.35 -0.60
N ARG A 60 18.02 -1.90 -0.30
CA ARG A 60 17.57 -3.20 -0.85
C ARG A 60 17.13 -3.13 -2.30
N GLN A 61 16.59 -1.98 -2.72
CA GLN A 61 16.19 -1.71 -4.08
C GLN A 61 16.98 -0.50 -4.60
N THR A 62 17.40 -0.60 -5.85
CA THR A 62 18.05 0.49 -6.58
C THR A 62 17.08 1.05 -7.61
N VAL A 63 17.36 2.24 -8.13
CA VAL A 63 16.58 2.80 -9.25
C VAL A 63 16.55 1.82 -10.44
N ALA A 64 17.68 1.17 -10.72
CA ALA A 64 17.79 0.19 -11.79
C ALA A 64 16.95 -1.07 -11.53
N SER A 65 17.05 -1.66 -10.34
CA SER A 65 16.27 -2.87 -10.01
C SER A 65 14.75 -2.60 -9.99
N LEU A 66 14.34 -1.42 -9.55
CA LEU A 66 12.93 -0.98 -9.63
C LEU A 66 12.45 -0.84 -11.08
N ALA A 67 13.28 -0.27 -11.96
CA ALA A 67 12.96 -0.19 -13.38
C ALA A 67 12.94 -1.57 -14.05
N GLU A 68 13.83 -2.50 -13.66
CA GLU A 68 13.81 -3.90 -14.12
C GLU A 68 12.59 -4.69 -13.64
N LEU A 69 11.98 -4.26 -12.53
CA LEU A 69 10.67 -4.72 -12.06
C LEU A 69 9.51 -4.05 -12.81
N GLY A 70 9.78 -3.22 -13.82
CA GLY A 70 8.77 -2.51 -14.61
C GLY A 70 8.12 -1.35 -13.86
N ARG A 71 8.59 -0.97 -12.67
CA ARG A 71 8.03 0.15 -11.90
C ARG A 71 8.51 1.46 -12.49
N THR A 72 7.57 2.39 -12.69
CA THR A 72 7.86 3.72 -13.25
C THR A 72 7.77 4.82 -12.18
N SER A 73 6.73 4.80 -11.36
CA SER A 73 6.50 5.81 -10.31
C SER A 73 5.49 5.33 -9.27
N GLY A 74 5.17 6.19 -8.32
CA GLY A 74 4.10 5.99 -7.35
C GLY A 74 3.74 7.28 -6.62
N TYR A 75 2.71 7.20 -5.81
CA TYR A 75 2.27 8.28 -4.94
C TYR A 75 1.67 7.70 -3.66
N ALA A 76 1.98 8.30 -2.51
CA ALA A 76 1.51 7.85 -1.20
C ALA A 76 0.85 8.98 -0.43
N ARG A 77 -0.22 8.64 0.30
CA ARG A 77 -0.82 9.50 1.31
C ARG A 77 -1.12 8.71 2.57
N ALA A 78 -0.57 9.17 3.69
CA ALA A 78 -0.68 8.57 5.01
C ALA A 78 -1.31 9.52 6.01
N PHE A 79 -2.14 8.97 6.89
CA PHE A 79 -2.85 9.66 7.95
C PHE A 79 -2.59 8.96 9.27
N ALA A 80 -2.41 9.73 10.33
CA ALA A 80 -2.17 9.19 11.66
C ALA A 80 -3.04 9.85 12.71
N VAL A 81 -3.11 9.22 13.86
CA VAL A 81 -3.66 9.81 15.07
C VAL A 81 -3.05 11.20 15.35
N PRO A 82 -3.85 12.20 15.77
CA PRO A 82 -3.37 13.57 15.98
C PRO A 82 -2.17 13.66 16.92
N GLN A 83 -1.26 14.61 16.65
CA GLN A 83 -0.11 14.82 17.53
C GLN A 83 -0.53 15.21 18.95
N GLY A 84 0.06 14.56 19.95
CA GLY A 84 -0.29 14.77 21.36
C GLY A 84 -1.50 13.98 21.84
N ALA A 85 -2.15 13.18 20.99
CA ALA A 85 -3.06 12.15 21.45
C ALA A 85 -2.30 11.17 22.38
N PRO A 86 -2.96 10.56 23.39
CA PRO A 86 -2.32 9.61 24.31
C PRO A 86 -1.96 8.28 23.63
N THR A 87 -1.03 8.32 22.68
CA THR A 87 -0.73 7.21 21.79
C THR A 87 0.51 6.45 22.24
N LEU A 88 1.21 6.87 23.30
CA LEU A 88 2.42 6.17 23.76
C LEU A 88 2.54 5.96 25.28
N ARG A 89 1.82 6.69 26.15
CA ARG A 89 2.05 6.55 27.60
C ARG A 89 0.84 6.39 28.52
N GLU A 90 -0.33 6.87 28.15
CA GLU A 90 -1.52 6.80 29.02
C GLU A 90 -2.74 6.58 28.10
N GLU A 91 -3.00 5.33 27.66
CA GLU A 91 -3.96 4.82 26.62
C GLU A 91 -5.06 5.79 26.08
N PRO A 92 -5.51 5.84 24.78
CA PRO A 92 -5.55 4.79 23.73
C PRO A 92 -5.34 5.24 22.24
N ALA A 93 -5.06 4.27 21.36
CA ALA A 93 -5.41 4.16 19.93
C ALA A 93 -4.76 2.86 19.47
N GLU A 94 -5.56 1.84 19.13
CA GLU A 94 -4.98 0.58 18.68
C GLU A 94 -4.44 0.72 17.26
N VAL A 95 -5.16 1.42 16.38
CA VAL A 95 -4.65 1.86 15.07
C VAL A 95 -3.94 3.20 15.21
N LEU A 96 -2.72 3.28 14.70
CA LEU A 96 -1.85 4.45 14.77
C LEU A 96 -1.83 5.23 13.46
N GLU A 97 -1.80 4.51 12.35
CA GLU A 97 -1.61 5.08 11.02
C GLU A 97 -2.37 4.25 9.99
N VAL A 98 -2.91 4.92 8.98
CA VAL A 98 -3.40 4.29 7.76
C VAL A 98 -2.82 5.01 6.57
N ALA A 99 -2.55 4.29 5.49
CA ALA A 99 -2.20 4.96 4.24
C ALA A 99 -2.67 4.19 3.03
N THR A 100 -2.67 4.93 1.92
CA THR A 100 -2.87 4.37 0.60
C THR A 100 -1.73 4.77 -0.31
N VAL A 101 -1.26 3.82 -1.12
CA VAL A 101 -0.22 4.03 -2.12
C VAL A 101 -0.72 3.52 -3.46
N VAL A 102 -0.42 4.25 -4.52
CA VAL A 102 -0.62 3.77 -5.89
C VAL A 102 0.72 3.76 -6.60
N HIS A 103 1.10 2.64 -7.19
CA HIS A 103 2.28 2.51 -8.04
C HIS A 103 1.86 2.32 -9.50
N LEU A 104 2.69 2.86 -10.40
CA LEU A 104 2.52 2.75 -11.84
C LEU A 104 3.60 1.85 -12.42
N PHE A 105 3.19 0.84 -13.18
CA PHE A 105 4.08 -0.07 -13.88
C PHE A 105 3.97 0.08 -15.40
N GLU A 106 4.95 -0.48 -16.11
CA GLU A 106 4.95 -0.59 -17.56
C GLU A 106 3.86 -1.55 -18.04
N ARG A 107 3.69 -2.70 -17.37
CA ARG A 107 2.72 -3.74 -17.76
C ARG A 107 2.04 -4.38 -16.56
N PRO A 108 0.83 -4.94 -16.73
CA PRO A 108 0.12 -5.64 -15.66
C PRO A 108 0.87 -6.81 -15.03
N GLN A 109 1.66 -7.54 -15.83
CA GLN A 109 2.43 -8.69 -15.33
C GLN A 109 3.55 -8.27 -14.38
N ASP A 110 4.04 -7.03 -14.52
CA ASP A 110 5.06 -6.47 -13.65
C ASP A 110 4.48 -6.17 -12.25
N VAL A 111 3.16 -5.91 -12.16
CA VAL A 111 2.44 -5.80 -10.88
C VAL A 111 2.35 -7.16 -10.18
N ASP A 112 2.00 -8.22 -10.91
CA ASP A 112 1.95 -9.57 -10.34
C ASP A 112 3.33 -9.98 -9.79
N ARG A 113 4.39 -9.66 -10.56
CA ARG A 113 5.77 -9.88 -10.15
C ARG A 113 6.14 -9.10 -8.90
N TRP A 114 5.71 -7.84 -8.79
CA TRP A 114 5.91 -7.05 -7.56
C TRP A 114 5.25 -7.70 -6.34
N ILE A 115 3.99 -8.10 -6.46
CA ILE A 115 3.23 -8.73 -5.37
C ILE A 115 3.97 -9.98 -4.88
N ASP A 116 4.51 -10.79 -5.79
CA ASP A 116 5.16 -12.04 -5.44
C ASP A 116 6.59 -11.84 -4.92
N GLU A 117 7.42 -11.10 -5.66
CA GLU A 117 8.86 -10.98 -5.37
C GLU A 117 9.16 -9.92 -4.32
N VAL A 118 8.50 -8.76 -4.38
CA VAL A 118 8.82 -7.61 -3.52
C VAL A 118 7.98 -7.61 -2.26
N PHE A 119 6.67 -7.81 -2.40
CA PHE A 119 5.76 -7.78 -1.26
C PHE A 119 5.80 -9.11 -0.49
N VAL A 120 5.31 -10.21 -1.06
CA VAL A 120 5.18 -11.48 -0.34
C VAL A 120 6.53 -12.10 0.02
N ALA A 121 7.38 -12.41 -0.96
CA ALA A 121 8.70 -12.99 -0.71
C ALA A 121 9.61 -11.99 0.03
N GLY A 122 9.63 -10.74 -0.42
CA GLY A 122 10.47 -9.71 0.17
C GLY A 122 10.20 -9.43 1.65
N PHE A 123 8.97 -9.55 2.16
CA PHE A 123 8.74 -9.51 3.62
C PHE A 123 9.17 -10.80 4.32
N ARG A 124 8.85 -11.97 3.77
CA ARG A 124 9.19 -13.27 4.38
C ARG A 124 10.70 -13.50 4.50
N ASP A 125 11.45 -13.13 3.48
CA ASP A 125 12.91 -13.33 3.45
C ASP A 125 13.65 -12.43 4.42
N ARG A 126 13.00 -11.37 4.92
CA ARG A 126 13.57 -10.38 5.86
C ARG A 126 13.22 -10.64 7.31
N VAL A 127 12.52 -11.73 7.64
CA VAL A 127 12.21 -12.05 9.05
C VAL A 127 13.52 -12.19 9.82
N GLY A 128 13.67 -11.35 10.85
CA GLY A 128 14.87 -11.25 11.67
C GLY A 128 15.73 -10.02 11.40
N ASP A 129 15.54 -9.32 10.27
CA ASP A 129 16.28 -8.11 9.91
C ASP A 129 15.84 -6.91 10.74
N GLU A 130 16.77 -5.98 10.94
CA GLU A 130 16.54 -4.67 11.56
C GLU A 130 16.51 -3.58 10.48
N ASP A 131 15.59 -2.63 10.59
CA ASP A 131 15.53 -1.45 9.74
C ASP A 131 16.45 -0.32 10.26
N PRO A 132 16.67 0.75 9.47
CA PRO A 132 17.54 1.86 9.89
C PRO A 132 17.09 2.59 11.17
N ASP A 133 15.82 2.47 11.55
CA ASP A 133 15.23 3.10 12.73
C ASP A 133 15.31 2.18 13.97
N GLY A 134 15.95 1.01 13.83
CA GLY A 134 16.15 0.03 14.89
C GLY A 134 14.94 -0.87 15.13
N ALA A 135 13.93 -0.85 14.26
CA ALA A 135 12.81 -1.76 14.35
C ALA A 135 13.14 -3.10 13.68
N ARG A 136 12.89 -4.19 14.39
CA ARG A 136 13.17 -5.55 13.91
C ARG A 136 11.92 -6.22 13.38
N LEU A 137 12.00 -6.81 12.18
CA LEU A 137 10.92 -7.61 11.62
C LEU A 137 10.87 -8.97 12.33
N MET A 138 9.84 -9.19 13.14
CA MET A 138 9.70 -10.37 14.00
C MET A 138 8.92 -11.50 13.33
N GLY A 139 7.95 -11.18 12.47
CA GLY A 139 7.09 -12.17 11.85
C GLY A 139 6.29 -11.63 10.69
N VAL A 140 5.90 -12.53 9.79
CA VAL A 140 5.05 -12.27 8.64
C VAL A 140 4.05 -13.40 8.50
N GLU A 141 2.77 -13.07 8.44
CA GLU A 141 1.68 -14.01 8.20
C GLU A 141 0.92 -13.59 6.94
N THR A 142 0.49 -14.57 6.14
CA THR A 142 -0.36 -14.30 4.98
C THR A 142 -1.82 -14.31 5.41
N LEU A 143 -2.55 -13.31 4.96
CA LEU A 143 -3.94 -13.10 5.28
C LEU A 143 -4.81 -13.38 4.05
N GLU A 144 -5.99 -13.93 4.29
CA GLU A 144 -7.02 -14.09 3.27
C GLU A 144 -7.80 -12.78 3.14
N VAL A 145 -7.83 -12.23 1.92
CA VAL A 145 -8.62 -11.06 1.56
C VAL A 145 -9.41 -11.34 0.29
N SER A 146 -10.58 -10.73 0.16
CA SER A 146 -11.47 -10.88 -1.00
C SER A 146 -12.21 -9.58 -1.27
N GLY A 147 -12.85 -9.48 -2.45
CA GLY A 147 -13.62 -8.31 -2.85
C GLY A 147 -12.91 -7.35 -3.81
N PHE A 148 -11.65 -7.64 -4.18
CA PHE A 148 -10.93 -6.95 -5.24
C PHE A 148 -11.27 -7.54 -6.60
N HIS A 149 -11.25 -6.70 -7.65
CA HIS A 149 -11.63 -7.12 -9.00
C HIS A 149 -10.58 -8.07 -9.63
N GLU A 150 -9.30 -7.81 -9.39
CA GLU A 150 -8.19 -8.62 -9.89
C GLU A 150 -7.40 -9.29 -8.74
N ARG A 151 -6.12 -9.58 -8.99
CA ARG A 151 -5.23 -10.21 -8.00
C ARG A 151 -5.06 -9.30 -6.78
N SER A 152 -5.17 -9.89 -5.59
CA SER A 152 -4.81 -9.26 -4.32
C SER A 152 -3.99 -10.21 -3.45
N ALA A 153 -3.15 -9.65 -2.59
CA ALA A 153 -2.45 -10.36 -1.54
C ALA A 153 -2.43 -9.52 -0.27
N ALA A 154 -2.45 -10.16 0.89
CA ALA A 154 -2.39 -9.47 2.16
C ALA A 154 -1.43 -10.13 3.14
N LEU A 155 -0.76 -9.30 3.93
CA LEU A 155 0.16 -9.72 4.98
C LEU A 155 -0.14 -9.01 6.30
N LEU A 156 0.01 -9.76 7.39
CA LEU A 156 0.29 -9.21 8.71
C LEU A 156 1.80 -9.20 8.89
N VAL A 157 2.37 -8.04 9.23
CA VAL A 157 3.80 -7.84 9.43
C VAL A 157 4.04 -7.32 10.84
N ILE A 158 4.79 -8.05 11.65
CA ILE A 158 5.00 -7.73 13.08
C ILE A 158 6.42 -7.20 13.26
N HIS A 159 6.55 -6.00 13.81
CA HIS A 159 7.82 -5.38 14.16
C HIS A 159 7.96 -5.21 15.68
N GLU A 160 9.17 -5.43 16.18
CA GLU A 160 9.60 -4.95 17.49
C GLU A 160 10.34 -3.62 17.28
N ALA A 161 9.71 -2.52 17.68
CA ALA A 161 10.31 -1.19 17.70
C ALA A 161 11.12 -0.97 18.99
N PRO A 162 11.94 0.10 19.07
CA PRO A 162 12.69 0.43 20.28
C PRO A 162 11.82 0.47 21.56
N GLU A 163 12.45 0.25 22.71
CA GLU A 163 11.77 0.08 24.00
C GLU A 163 10.84 -1.15 24.07
N SER A 164 11.07 -2.16 23.21
CA SER A 164 10.27 -3.39 23.12
C SER A 164 8.79 -3.15 22.81
N THR A 165 8.51 -2.11 22.03
CA THR A 165 7.15 -1.81 21.56
C THR A 165 6.82 -2.68 20.36
N VAL A 166 5.76 -3.49 20.44
CA VAL A 166 5.30 -4.29 19.29
C VAL A 166 4.34 -3.47 18.44
N LEU A 167 4.63 -3.41 17.14
CA LEU A 167 3.77 -2.83 16.11
C LEU A 167 3.40 -3.89 15.08
N ALA A 168 2.15 -3.89 14.64
CA ALA A 168 1.68 -4.72 13.55
C ALA A 168 1.22 -3.86 12.37
N SER A 169 1.57 -4.26 11.17
CA SER A 169 1.09 -3.68 9.93
C SER A 169 0.25 -4.70 9.18
N THR A 170 -1.02 -4.39 8.92
CA THR A 170 -1.86 -5.14 7.99
C THR A 170 -1.80 -4.45 6.64
N ILE A 171 -1.26 -5.13 5.64
CA ILE A 171 -0.99 -4.57 4.31
C ILE A 171 -1.76 -5.37 3.27
N VAL A 172 -2.42 -4.70 2.34
CA VAL A 172 -3.13 -5.29 1.20
C VAL A 172 -2.62 -4.66 -0.08
N ASP A 173 -2.01 -5.48 -0.94
CA ASP A 173 -1.63 -5.15 -2.30
C ASP A 173 -2.69 -5.71 -3.26
N PHE A 174 -3.12 -4.91 -4.24
CA PHE A 174 -4.04 -5.37 -5.28
C PHE A 174 -3.75 -4.73 -6.64
N ARG A 175 -4.03 -5.47 -7.71
CA ARG A 175 -3.82 -5.02 -9.09
C ARG A 175 -5.05 -4.33 -9.66
N LEU A 176 -4.80 -3.29 -10.47
CA LEU A 176 -5.77 -2.72 -11.39
C LEU A 176 -5.06 -2.39 -12.72
N GLY A 177 -5.13 -3.29 -13.70
CA GLY A 177 -4.35 -3.22 -14.94
C GLY A 177 -2.85 -3.13 -14.64
N ARG A 178 -2.19 -2.06 -15.09
CA ARG A 178 -0.76 -1.78 -14.77
C ARG A 178 -0.55 -0.94 -13.50
N LEU A 179 -1.59 -0.73 -12.72
CA LEU A 179 -1.51 -0.07 -11.42
C LEU A 179 -1.48 -1.11 -10.30
N LEU A 180 -0.73 -0.79 -9.26
CA LEU A 180 -0.77 -1.49 -7.98
C LEU A 180 -1.33 -0.54 -6.93
N GLY A 181 -2.46 -0.90 -6.33
CA GLY A 181 -2.97 -0.24 -5.15
C GLY A 181 -2.46 -0.93 -3.89
N VAL A 182 -2.10 -0.15 -2.89
CA VAL A 182 -1.66 -0.63 -1.57
C VAL A 182 -2.48 0.08 -0.51
N ALA A 183 -3.10 -0.67 0.38
CA ALA A 183 -3.69 -0.16 1.61
C ALA A 183 -2.93 -0.75 2.80
N TYR A 184 -2.52 0.09 3.75
CA TYR A 184 -1.90 -0.41 4.98
C TYR A 184 -2.47 0.25 6.22
N VAL A 185 -2.54 -0.53 7.29
CA VAL A 185 -2.96 -0.16 8.64
C VAL A 185 -1.85 -0.51 9.60
N VAL A 186 -1.31 0.47 10.32
CA VAL A 186 -0.34 0.26 11.40
C VAL A 186 -1.06 0.34 12.73
N ALA A 187 -0.81 -0.63 13.59
CA ALA A 187 -1.42 -0.74 14.89
C ALA A 187 -0.41 -1.13 15.97
N LYS A 188 -0.76 -0.85 17.23
CA LYS A 188 -0.06 -1.40 18.38
C LYS A 188 -0.39 -2.88 18.54
N ARG A 189 0.55 -3.59 19.17
CA ARG A 189 0.43 -5.03 19.46
C ARG A 189 0.40 -5.85 18.17
N ASP A 190 0.24 -7.15 18.29
CA ASP A 190 0.30 -8.14 17.21
C ASP A 190 -1.08 -8.43 16.58
N HIS A 191 -1.93 -7.42 16.43
CA HIS A 191 -3.29 -7.59 15.91
C HIS A 191 -3.40 -7.28 14.41
N ALA A 192 -4.11 -8.15 13.67
CA ALA A 192 -4.44 -7.93 12.27
C ALA A 192 -5.75 -7.16 12.10
N TYR A 193 -5.71 -6.08 11.33
CA TYR A 193 -6.85 -5.23 11.00
C TYR A 193 -7.37 -5.52 9.59
N VAL A 194 -7.68 -6.79 9.32
CA VAL A 194 -8.02 -7.28 7.97
C VAL A 194 -9.24 -6.56 7.39
N GLU A 195 -10.28 -6.37 8.19
CA GLU A 195 -11.51 -5.71 7.76
C GLU A 195 -11.25 -4.25 7.37
N LEU A 196 -10.57 -3.49 8.24
CA LEU A 196 -10.23 -2.08 7.99
C LEU A 196 -9.29 -1.92 6.79
N ALA A 197 -8.26 -2.77 6.67
CA ALA A 197 -7.33 -2.74 5.54
C ALA A 197 -8.03 -3.09 4.22
N THR A 198 -8.99 -4.04 4.25
CA THR A 198 -9.81 -4.41 3.10
C THR A 198 -10.76 -3.27 2.72
N GLU A 199 -11.38 -2.60 3.69
CA GLU A 199 -12.25 -1.44 3.44
C GLU A 199 -11.46 -0.28 2.81
N LEU A 200 -10.28 0.03 3.34
CA LEU A 200 -9.35 1.00 2.74
C LEU A 200 -8.96 0.61 1.31
N GLY A 201 -8.60 -0.66 1.09
CA GLY A 201 -8.26 -1.18 -0.23
C GLY A 201 -9.42 -1.06 -1.22
N ALA A 202 -10.63 -1.41 -0.80
CA ALA A 202 -11.82 -1.29 -1.64
C ALA A 202 -12.17 0.18 -1.94
N ALA A 203 -11.99 1.08 -0.98
CA ALA A 203 -12.15 2.52 -1.22
C ALA A 203 -11.11 3.03 -2.21
N LEU A 204 -9.85 2.59 -2.08
CA LEU A 204 -8.77 2.93 -2.99
C LEU A 204 -9.03 2.41 -4.41
N GLU A 205 -9.44 1.15 -4.56
CA GLU A 205 -9.76 0.56 -5.87
C GLU A 205 -10.87 1.36 -6.58
N ARG A 206 -11.94 1.73 -5.85
CA ARG A 206 -13.00 2.59 -6.39
C ARG A 206 -12.49 3.96 -6.82
N GLN A 207 -11.60 4.56 -6.03
CA GLN A 207 -11.00 5.85 -6.36
C GLN A 207 -10.11 5.76 -7.59
N MET A 208 -9.27 4.74 -7.68
CA MET A 208 -8.43 4.47 -8.85
C MET A 208 -9.27 4.30 -10.11
N VAL A 209 -10.33 3.47 -10.04
CA VAL A 209 -11.26 3.28 -11.16
C VAL A 209 -11.91 4.60 -11.57
N ARG A 210 -12.34 5.43 -10.62
CA ARG A 210 -12.93 6.74 -10.92
C ARG A 210 -11.97 7.62 -11.72
N VAL A 211 -10.72 7.75 -11.29
CA VAL A 211 -9.71 8.54 -12.01
C VAL A 211 -9.41 7.94 -13.38
N VAL A 212 -9.29 6.61 -13.49
CA VAL A 212 -9.07 5.91 -14.75
C VAL A 212 -10.23 6.11 -15.75
N LEU A 213 -11.47 6.23 -15.27
CA LEU A 213 -12.65 6.50 -16.10
C LEU A 213 -12.76 7.97 -16.55
N ASP A 214 -12.16 8.88 -15.80
CA ASP A 214 -12.16 10.33 -16.08
C ASP A 214 -10.90 10.79 -16.86
N ALA A 215 -9.91 9.90 -17.06
CA ALA A 215 -8.64 10.14 -17.75
C ALA A 215 -8.74 10.06 -19.30
#